data_AF-A0A0Q8ALR9-F1
#
_entry.id   AF-A0A0Q8ALR9-F1
#
_cell.length_a   1.000
_cell.length_b   1.000
_cell.length_c   1.000
_cell.angle_alpha   90.00
_cell.angle_beta   90.00
_cell.angle_gamma   90.00
#
_symmetry.space_group_name_H-M   'P 1'
#
loop_
_entity.id
_entity.type
_entity.pdbx_description
1 polymer ?
#
loop_
_entity_poly.entity_id
_entity_poly.type
_entity_poly.pdbx_seq_one_letter_code
_entity_poly.pdbx_strand_id
1 'polypeptide(L)'
;MDMRVKEFFAKSEMLDYAVLRPLSHLNVCWELIWDGQNYVDEEDTFSGVLIRLIDRMSSASPPKKYHENEDILAESVVASLGWGIEKVGRRWEGADYVSILEQGSIGNAVNQDELFLATTGRVVAAINHGQHRFDDMEEGHQTILAAALSILVFCEVVER
;
A
#
# COMPACT_ATOMS: atom_id res chain seq x y z
N MET A 1 -4.79 -18.47 1.69
CA MET A 1 -5.12 -17.38 2.60
C MET A 1 -4.17 -17.44 3.78
N ASP A 2 -3.29 -16.45 3.90
CA ASP A 2 -2.32 -16.27 4.97
C ASP A 2 -2.93 -15.36 6.06
N MET A 3 -3.32 -15.96 7.18
CA MET A 3 -3.97 -15.25 8.28
C MET A 3 -3.05 -14.22 8.93
N ARG A 4 -1.73 -14.37 8.82
CA ARG A 4 -0.76 -13.44 9.39
C ARG A 4 -0.86 -12.05 8.77
N VAL A 5 -1.24 -11.98 7.48
CA VAL A 5 -1.47 -10.70 6.80
C VAL A 5 -2.70 -10.00 7.36
N LYS A 6 -3.78 -10.73 7.65
CA LYS A 6 -4.97 -10.14 8.29
C LYS A 6 -4.68 -9.70 9.71
N GLU A 7 -4.00 -10.54 10.48
CA GLU A 7 -3.58 -10.24 11.85
C GLU A 7 -2.66 -9.02 11.91
N PHE A 8 -1.79 -8.85 10.90
CA PHE A 8 -0.92 -7.70 10.80
C PHE A 8 -1.68 -6.37 10.76
N PHE A 9 -2.82 -6.32 10.06
CA PHE A 9 -3.65 -5.12 10.01
C PHE A 9 -4.74 -5.07 11.08
N ALA A 10 -5.02 -6.16 11.79
CA ALA A 10 -6.17 -6.26 12.69
C ALA A 10 -6.08 -5.31 13.89
N LYS A 11 -7.19 -4.62 14.18
CA LYS A 11 -7.36 -3.71 15.34
C LYS A 11 -6.22 -2.69 15.46
N SER A 12 -5.83 -2.11 14.34
CA SER A 12 -4.80 -1.06 14.30
C SER A 12 -5.41 0.28 14.72
N GLU A 13 -4.67 1.04 15.53
CA GLU A 13 -5.04 2.40 15.95
C GLU A 13 -4.56 3.47 14.95
N MET A 14 -3.62 3.10 14.05
CA MET A 14 -2.97 4.03 13.12
C MET A 14 -3.38 3.83 11.67
N LEU A 15 -3.97 2.68 11.31
CA LEU A 15 -4.15 2.28 9.91
C LEU A 15 -5.07 3.24 9.14
N ASP A 16 -6.22 3.59 9.70
CA ASP A 16 -7.14 4.54 9.04
C ASP A 16 -6.56 5.95 9.00
N TYR A 17 -5.92 6.38 10.08
CA TYR A 17 -5.24 7.66 10.16
C TYR A 17 -4.12 7.79 9.14
N ALA A 18 -3.34 6.73 8.92
CA ALA A 18 -2.20 6.74 8.01
C ALA A 18 -2.60 6.49 6.55
N VAL A 19 -3.62 5.65 6.30
CA VAL A 19 -4.00 5.22 4.95
C VAL A 19 -5.20 5.99 4.39
N LEU A 20 -6.26 6.14 5.19
CA LEU A 20 -7.56 6.62 4.71
C LEU A 20 -7.74 8.12 4.95
N ARG A 21 -7.25 8.65 6.07
CA ARG A 21 -7.34 10.08 6.38
C ARG A 21 -6.66 10.99 5.35
N PRO A 22 -5.51 10.63 4.72
CA PRO A 22 -4.97 11.42 3.61
C PRO A 22 -5.96 11.60 2.46
N LEU A 23 -6.86 10.63 2.26
CA LEU A 23 -7.90 10.64 1.23
C LEU A 23 -9.22 11.26 1.72
N SER A 24 -9.32 11.72 2.97
CA SER A 24 -10.60 12.16 3.58
C SER A 24 -11.27 13.34 2.87
N HIS A 25 -10.51 14.07 2.03
CA HIS A 25 -11.02 15.16 1.21
C HIS A 25 -11.81 14.68 -0.01
N LEU A 26 -11.72 13.39 -0.37
CA LEU A 26 -12.46 12.76 -1.47
C LEU A 26 -13.69 11.99 -0.96
N ASN A 27 -13.60 11.42 0.25
CA ASN A 27 -14.71 10.72 0.91
C ASN A 27 -14.61 10.92 2.43
N VAL A 28 -15.71 11.35 3.05
CA VAL A 28 -15.77 11.63 4.50
C VAL A 28 -15.82 10.37 5.37
N CYS A 29 -16.15 9.21 4.80
CA CYS A 29 -16.19 7.92 5.47
C CYS A 29 -14.83 7.22 5.38
N TRP A 30 -13.85 7.75 6.12
CA TRP A 30 -12.47 7.24 6.16
C TRP A 30 -12.15 6.48 7.46
N GLU A 31 -13.05 6.42 8.43
CA GLU A 31 -12.87 5.70 9.69
C GLU A 31 -12.92 4.18 9.45
N LEU A 32 -12.01 3.44 10.08
CA LEU A 32 -11.97 1.98 9.97
C LEU A 32 -12.49 1.34 11.26
N ILE A 33 -13.75 0.93 11.23
CA ILE A 33 -14.47 0.48 12.42
C ILE A 33 -14.18 -1.00 12.70
N TRP A 34 -13.81 -1.33 13.95
CA TRP A 34 -13.61 -2.70 14.42
C TRP A 34 -14.81 -3.18 15.24
N ASP A 35 -15.43 -4.31 14.86
CA ASP A 35 -16.63 -4.86 15.52
C ASP A 35 -16.32 -5.77 16.73
N GLY A 36 -15.05 -5.94 17.05
CA GLY A 36 -14.55 -6.86 18.06
C GLY A 36 -13.82 -8.07 17.47
N GLN A 37 -14.13 -8.43 16.23
CA GLN A 37 -13.53 -9.56 15.52
C GLN A 37 -12.91 -9.19 14.17
N ASN A 38 -13.56 -8.31 13.40
CA ASN A 38 -13.12 -7.88 12.08
C ASN A 38 -13.37 -6.38 11.88
N TYR A 39 -12.85 -5.86 10.77
CA TYR A 39 -13.28 -4.56 10.27
C TYR A 39 -14.67 -4.66 9.64
N VAL A 40 -15.50 -3.65 9.89
CA VAL A 40 -16.83 -3.52 9.28
C VAL A 40 -16.66 -3.11 7.83
N ASP A 41 -17.06 -3.99 6.90
CA ASP A 41 -17.04 -3.70 5.45
C ASP A 41 -18.26 -2.86 5.07
N GLU A 42 -18.02 -1.62 4.69
CA GLU A 42 -19.03 -0.70 4.18
C GLU A 42 -18.86 -0.54 2.66
N GLU A 43 -19.90 -0.84 1.90
CA GLU A 43 -19.88 -0.67 0.45
C GLU A 43 -19.66 0.80 0.06
N ASP A 44 -18.99 1.02 -1.07
CA ASP A 44 -18.69 2.35 -1.63
C ASP A 44 -17.92 3.32 -0.70
N THR A 45 -17.20 2.76 0.29
CA THR A 45 -16.29 3.51 1.17
C THR A 45 -14.83 3.16 0.93
N PHE A 46 -13.93 4.07 1.29
CA PHE A 46 -12.49 3.80 1.27
C PHE A 46 -12.07 2.74 2.29
N SER A 47 -12.73 2.70 3.46
CA SER A 47 -12.53 1.65 4.46
C SER A 47 -12.86 0.27 3.88
N GLY A 48 -14.01 0.14 3.20
CA GLY A 48 -14.38 -1.10 2.50
C GLY A 48 -13.39 -1.51 1.41
N VAL A 49 -12.87 -0.55 0.62
CA VAL A 49 -11.83 -0.83 -0.38
C VAL A 49 -10.54 -1.33 0.28
N LEU A 50 -10.10 -0.69 1.36
CA LEU A 50 -8.92 -1.12 2.10
C LEU A 50 -9.09 -2.54 2.69
N ILE A 51 -10.27 -2.86 3.25
CA ILE A 51 -10.58 -4.20 3.76
C ILE A 51 -10.45 -5.24 2.65
N ARG A 52 -11.01 -4.97 1.47
CA ARG A 52 -10.88 -5.86 0.31
C ARG A 52 -9.45 -5.99 -0.21
N LEU A 53 -8.64 -4.92 -0.14
CA LEU A 53 -7.21 -4.98 -0.44
C LEU A 53 -6.48 -5.88 0.56
N ILE A 54 -6.76 -5.78 1.86
CA ILE A 54 -6.21 -6.67 2.90
C ILE A 54 -6.58 -8.13 2.63
N ASP A 55 -7.83 -8.39 2.27
CA ASP A 55 -8.31 -9.73 1.91
C ASP A 55 -7.57 -10.29 0.69
N ARG A 56 -7.39 -9.47 -0.36
CA ARG A 56 -6.62 -9.83 -1.55
C ARG A 56 -5.16 -10.11 -1.20
N MET A 57 -4.51 -9.25 -0.43
CA MET A 57 -3.13 -9.45 0.03
C MET A 57 -2.98 -10.76 0.80
N SER A 58 -3.95 -11.10 1.65
CA SER A 58 -3.94 -12.38 2.39
C SER A 58 -4.05 -13.60 1.48
N SER A 59 -4.56 -13.45 0.26
CA SER A 59 -4.72 -14.56 -0.70
C SER A 59 -3.65 -14.56 -1.80
N ALA A 60 -2.86 -13.49 -1.90
CA ALA A 60 -1.82 -13.34 -2.89
C ALA A 60 -0.55 -14.15 -2.55
N SER A 61 0.22 -14.47 -3.59
CA SER A 61 1.57 -14.98 -3.42
C SER A 61 2.54 -13.79 -3.45
N PRO A 62 3.20 -13.44 -2.33
CA PRO A 62 4.10 -12.30 -2.29
C PRO A 62 5.29 -12.52 -3.24
N PRO A 63 5.80 -11.46 -3.90
CA PRO A 63 7.02 -11.57 -4.68
C PRO A 63 8.21 -11.88 -3.77
N LYS A 64 9.17 -12.68 -4.26
CA LYS A 64 10.40 -13.00 -3.51
C LYS A 64 11.24 -11.75 -3.21
N LYS A 65 11.16 -10.74 -4.09
CA LYS A 65 11.89 -9.48 -4.00
C LYS A 65 10.97 -8.35 -4.43
N TYR A 66 10.19 -7.86 -3.50
CA TYR A 66 9.18 -6.82 -3.75
C TYR A 66 9.78 -5.51 -4.29
N HIS A 67 11.05 -5.24 -4.02
CA HIS A 67 11.77 -4.09 -4.59
C HIS A 67 11.88 -4.13 -6.11
N GLU A 68 11.86 -5.32 -6.74
CA GLU A 68 11.87 -5.42 -8.21
C GLU A 68 10.54 -4.88 -8.79
N ASN A 69 9.43 -5.03 -8.07
CA ASN A 69 8.14 -4.44 -8.44
C ASN A 69 8.16 -2.91 -8.27
N GLU A 70 8.81 -2.39 -7.22
CA GLU A 70 8.99 -0.94 -7.01
C GLU A 70 9.90 -0.31 -8.07
N ASP A 71 10.90 -1.05 -8.55
CA ASP A 71 11.78 -0.61 -9.64
C ASP A 71 10.99 -0.38 -10.93
N ILE A 72 10.02 -1.23 -11.25
CA ILE A 72 9.16 -1.07 -12.44
C ILE A 72 8.39 0.26 -12.38
N LEU A 73 7.91 0.66 -11.20
CA LEU A 73 7.21 1.93 -11.01
C LEU A 73 8.16 3.11 -11.27
N ALA A 74 9.36 3.07 -10.70
CA ALA A 74 10.35 4.12 -10.88
C ALA A 74 10.83 4.22 -12.34
N GLU A 75 11.11 3.08 -12.98
CA GLU A 75 11.46 3.01 -14.40
C GLU A 75 10.35 3.56 -15.29
N SER A 76 9.08 3.27 -14.95
CA SER A 76 7.94 3.83 -15.65
C SER A 76 7.89 5.35 -15.55
N VAL A 77 8.15 5.92 -14.36
CA VAL A 77 8.18 7.38 -14.18
C VAL A 77 9.30 8.02 -15.01
N VAL A 78 10.48 7.41 -15.05
CA VAL A 78 11.59 7.87 -15.91
C VAL A 78 11.15 7.82 -17.38
N ALA A 79 10.55 6.72 -17.82
CA ALA A 79 10.18 6.51 -19.21
C ALA A 79 9.01 7.41 -19.69
N SER A 80 8.00 7.62 -18.84
CA SER A 80 6.78 8.34 -19.23
C SER A 80 6.81 9.83 -18.90
N LEU A 81 7.43 10.21 -17.78
CA LEU A 81 7.44 11.59 -17.28
C LEU A 81 8.83 12.26 -17.39
N GLY A 82 9.87 11.51 -17.73
CA GLY A 82 11.22 12.05 -17.92
C GLY A 82 11.88 12.54 -16.63
N TRP A 83 11.50 11.99 -15.47
CA TRP A 83 12.08 12.40 -14.20
C TRP A 83 13.57 12.04 -14.13
N GLY A 84 14.38 12.96 -13.60
CA GLY A 84 15.82 12.76 -13.39
C GLY A 84 16.12 11.98 -12.10
N ILE A 85 15.47 10.84 -11.90
CA ILE A 85 15.72 9.94 -10.77
C ILE A 85 16.68 8.82 -11.16
N GLU A 86 17.44 8.33 -10.20
CA GLU A 86 18.40 7.23 -10.41
C GLU A 86 18.42 6.26 -9.24
N LYS A 87 18.80 5.01 -9.51
CA LYS A 87 18.90 3.98 -8.50
C LYS A 87 20.27 3.98 -7.85
N VAL A 88 20.33 4.35 -6.57
CA VAL A 88 21.54 4.35 -5.73
C VAL A 88 21.43 3.22 -4.71
N GLY A 89 22.15 2.12 -4.97
CA GLY A 89 22.11 0.93 -4.13
C GLY A 89 20.73 0.25 -4.15
N ARG A 90 19.97 0.38 -3.05
CA ARG A 90 18.61 -0.20 -2.90
C ARG A 90 17.49 0.84 -2.95
N ARG A 91 17.81 2.11 -3.20
CA ARG A 91 16.84 3.20 -3.18
C ARG A 91 16.91 3.98 -4.49
N TRP A 92 15.79 4.59 -4.84
CA TRP A 92 15.72 5.58 -5.90
C TRP A 92 15.91 6.97 -5.29
N GLU A 93 16.83 7.75 -5.86
CA GLU A 93 17.18 9.09 -5.43
C GLU A 93 16.81 10.11 -6.52
N GLY A 94 16.67 11.38 -6.13
CA GLY A 94 16.29 12.49 -7.02
C GLY A 94 14.83 12.94 -6.89
N ALA A 95 13.99 12.17 -6.20
CA ALA A 95 12.62 12.57 -5.85
C ALA A 95 12.17 11.89 -4.55
N ASP A 96 11.05 12.37 -3.98
CA ASP A 96 10.39 11.70 -2.86
C ASP A 96 9.88 10.31 -3.27
N TYR A 97 10.10 9.31 -2.42
CA TYR A 97 9.80 7.92 -2.75
C TYR A 97 8.30 7.68 -2.94
N VAL A 98 7.46 8.32 -2.13
CA VAL A 98 6.01 8.19 -2.25
C VAL A 98 5.53 8.79 -3.56
N SER A 99 6.08 9.95 -3.96
CA SER A 99 5.77 10.53 -5.28
C SER A 99 6.19 9.63 -6.44
N ILE A 100 7.30 8.90 -6.33
CA ILE A 100 7.71 7.92 -7.36
C ILE A 100 6.68 6.79 -7.46
N LEU A 101 6.25 6.22 -6.32
CA LEU A 101 5.26 5.14 -6.32
C LEU A 101 3.91 5.62 -6.90
N GLU A 102 3.45 6.79 -6.48
CA GLU A 102 2.18 7.39 -6.90
C GLU A 102 2.16 7.65 -8.42
N GLN A 103 3.16 8.38 -8.92
CA GLN A 103 3.23 8.74 -10.34
C GLN A 103 3.55 7.53 -11.22
N GLY A 104 4.19 6.51 -10.65
CA GLY A 104 4.44 5.24 -11.33
C GLY A 104 3.19 4.40 -11.50
N SER A 105 2.21 4.48 -10.59
CA SER A 105 1.03 3.61 -10.63
C SER A 105 -0.24 4.24 -11.24
N ILE A 106 -0.48 5.53 -11.04
CA ILE A 106 -1.76 6.15 -11.45
C ILE A 106 -1.93 6.11 -12.98
N GLY A 107 -3.12 5.70 -13.44
CA GLY A 107 -3.44 5.64 -14.87
C GLY A 107 -2.76 4.50 -15.65
N ASN A 108 -2.11 3.55 -14.96
CA ASN A 108 -1.51 2.37 -15.57
C ASN A 108 -1.83 1.11 -14.75
N ALA A 109 -2.79 0.31 -15.24
CA ALA A 109 -3.25 -0.92 -14.59
C ALA A 109 -2.13 -1.94 -14.34
N VAL A 110 -1.16 -2.07 -15.26
CA VAL A 110 -0.02 -2.99 -15.07
C VAL A 110 0.82 -2.52 -13.88
N ASN A 111 1.10 -1.23 -13.80
CA ASN A 111 1.88 -0.68 -12.69
C ASN A 111 1.11 -0.71 -11.36
N GLN A 112 -0.21 -0.65 -11.37
CA GLN A 112 -1.02 -0.85 -10.16
C GLN A 112 -0.89 -2.27 -9.62
N ASP A 113 -0.85 -3.27 -10.49
CA ASP A 113 -0.57 -4.65 -10.09
C ASP A 113 0.84 -4.78 -9.50
N GLU A 114 1.83 -4.10 -10.08
CA GLU A 114 3.19 -4.06 -9.53
C GLU A 114 3.23 -3.39 -8.15
N LEU A 115 2.52 -2.27 -7.96
CA LEU A 115 2.39 -1.63 -6.65
C LEU A 115 1.70 -2.54 -5.64
N PHE A 116 0.66 -3.28 -6.04
CA PHE A 116 -0.01 -4.25 -5.18
C PHE A 116 0.94 -5.37 -4.74
N LEU A 117 1.74 -5.91 -5.65
CA LEU A 117 2.74 -6.93 -5.34
C LEU A 117 3.85 -6.38 -4.43
N ALA A 118 4.35 -5.18 -4.72
CA ALA A 118 5.31 -4.47 -3.86
C ALA A 118 4.80 -4.33 -2.43
N THR A 119 3.56 -3.85 -2.29
CA THR A 119 2.85 -3.63 -1.01
C THR A 119 2.67 -4.94 -0.26
N THR A 120 2.21 -6.00 -0.94
CA THR A 120 2.06 -7.34 -0.35
C THR A 120 3.39 -7.88 0.15
N GLY A 121 4.45 -7.73 -0.65
CA GLY A 121 5.79 -8.19 -0.29
C GLY A 121 6.37 -7.43 0.90
N ARG A 122 6.09 -6.13 1.03
CA ARG A 122 6.48 -5.30 2.19
C ARG A 122 5.83 -5.79 3.49
N VAL A 123 4.54 -6.11 3.47
CA VAL A 123 3.83 -6.69 4.63
C VAL A 123 4.45 -8.02 5.04
N VAL A 124 4.66 -8.92 4.08
CA VAL A 124 5.24 -10.23 4.36
C VAL A 124 6.70 -10.12 4.85
N ALA A 125 7.48 -9.20 4.30
CA ALA A 125 8.82 -8.92 4.78
C ALA A 125 8.81 -8.42 6.24
N ALA A 126 7.92 -7.48 6.58
CA ALA A 126 7.77 -6.99 7.95
C ALA A 126 7.45 -8.13 8.92
N ILE A 127 6.48 -8.97 8.59
CA ILE A 127 6.12 -10.16 9.39
C ILE A 127 7.31 -11.10 9.57
N ASN A 128 8.06 -11.40 8.51
CA ASN A 128 9.23 -12.28 8.56
C ASN A 128 10.39 -11.69 9.36
N HIS A 129 10.44 -10.36 9.50
CA HIS A 129 11.41 -9.64 10.33
C HIS A 129 10.90 -9.36 11.76
N GLY A 130 9.78 -9.96 12.17
CA GLY A 130 9.26 -9.88 13.53
C GLY A 130 8.36 -8.67 13.83
N GLN A 131 8.02 -7.87 12.82
CA GLN A 131 7.05 -6.79 12.93
C GLN A 131 5.67 -7.36 12.60
N HIS A 132 4.92 -7.75 13.64
CA HIS A 132 3.69 -8.53 13.51
C HIS A 132 2.41 -7.70 13.44
N ARG A 133 2.47 -6.39 13.67
CA ARG A 133 1.36 -5.45 13.54
C ARG A 133 1.80 -4.25 12.73
N PHE A 134 0.86 -3.65 12.01
CA PHE A 134 1.07 -2.38 11.30
C PHE A 134 1.56 -1.29 12.27
N ASP A 135 0.99 -1.21 13.46
CA ASP A 135 1.32 -0.20 14.48
C ASP A 135 2.72 -0.35 15.06
N ASP A 136 3.27 -1.57 15.03
CA ASP A 136 4.60 -1.91 15.57
C ASP A 136 5.72 -1.72 14.54
N MET A 137 5.39 -1.26 13.32
CA MET A 137 6.37 -1.09 12.26
C MET A 137 7.35 0.04 12.55
N GLU A 138 8.58 -0.10 12.03
CA GLU A 138 9.51 1.04 11.97
C GLU A 138 8.92 2.17 11.11
N GLU A 139 8.98 3.40 11.61
CA GLU A 139 8.25 4.58 11.10
C GLU A 139 8.43 4.80 9.59
N GLY A 140 9.66 4.65 9.07
CA GLY A 140 9.91 4.82 7.63
C GLY A 140 9.24 3.73 6.80
N HIS A 141 9.27 2.47 7.27
CA HIS A 141 8.59 1.36 6.60
C HIS A 141 7.07 1.46 6.70
N GLN A 142 6.54 1.89 7.85
CA GLN A 142 5.12 2.14 8.08
C GLN A 142 4.60 3.23 7.14
N THR A 143 5.33 4.34 7.04
CA THR A 143 4.97 5.49 6.19
C THR A 143 4.87 5.09 4.73
N ILE A 144 5.86 4.35 4.20
CA ILE A 144 5.83 3.91 2.80
C ILE A 144 4.71 2.89 2.57
N LEU A 145 4.49 1.97 3.51
CA LEU A 145 3.38 1.01 3.39
C LEU A 145 2.03 1.73 3.40
N ALA A 146 1.84 2.70 4.29
CA ALA A 146 0.62 3.47 4.39
C ALA A 146 0.33 4.23 3.09
N ALA A 147 1.34 4.92 2.56
CA ALA A 147 1.23 5.64 1.30
C ALA A 147 0.90 4.72 0.12
N ALA A 148 1.57 3.57 0.00
CA ALA A 148 1.28 2.59 -1.04
C ALA A 148 -0.17 2.08 -0.96
N LEU A 149 -0.68 1.82 0.25
CA LEU A 149 -2.07 1.46 0.47
C LEU A 149 -3.03 2.60 0.10
N SER A 150 -2.72 3.85 0.44
CA SER A 150 -3.54 5.01 0.04
C SER A 150 -3.64 5.14 -1.47
N ILE A 151 -2.52 4.97 -2.17
CA ILE A 151 -2.47 5.02 -3.64
C ILE A 151 -3.34 3.90 -4.23
N LEU A 152 -3.20 2.67 -3.72
CA LEU A 152 -4.02 1.54 -4.17
C LEU A 152 -5.51 1.76 -3.91
N VAL A 153 -5.89 2.27 -2.73
CA VAL A 153 -7.29 2.62 -2.41
C VAL A 153 -7.82 3.66 -3.40
N PHE A 154 -7.04 4.69 -3.70
CA PHE A 154 -7.41 5.71 -4.67
C PHE A 154 -7.62 5.13 -6.08
N CYS A 155 -6.66 4.34 -6.58
CA CYS A 155 -6.75 3.70 -7.90
C CYS A 155 -7.99 2.81 -8.02
N GLU A 156 -8.29 2.00 -6.99
CA GLU A 156 -9.46 1.11 -6.96
C GLU A 156 -10.81 1.82 -6.97
N VAL A 157 -10.86 3.11 -6.63
CA VAL A 157 -12.10 3.90 -6.58
C VAL A 157 -12.27 4.74 -7.84
N VAL A 158 -11.20 5.36 -8.31
CA VAL A 158 -11.26 6.32 -9.42
C VAL A 158 -11.24 5.64 -10.78
N GLU A 159 -10.67 4.44 -10.89
CA GLU A 159 -10.49 3.73 -12.16
C GLU A 159 -11.50 2.59 -12.37
N ARG A 160 -12.59 2.55 -11.60
CA ARG A 160 -13.78 1.72 -11.83
C ARG A 160 -14.73 2.35 -12.86
#